data_AF-A0A2J6SJH2-F1
#
_entry.id   AF-A0A2J6SJH2-F1
#
_cell.length_a   1.000
_cell.length_b   1.000
_cell.length_c   1.000
_cell.angle_alpha   90.00
_cell.angle_beta   90.00
_cell.angle_gamma   90.00
#
_symmetry.space_group_name_H-M   'P 1'
#
loop_
_entity.id
_entity.type
_entity.pdbx_description
1 polymer ?
#
loop_
_entity_poly.entity_id
_entity_poly.type
_entity_poly.pdbx_seq_one_letter_code
_entity_poly.pdbx_strand_id
1 'polypeptide(L)'
;SIPAHAPQTIEDAMSAVRNLGQRYLWVDRFCIWQSENKHLQIQNMDQIYRNALTTIVAADADGAESGLRGVSCPRRAQFSLHTNAGILVSTFPHVSHPLLSSTWVTRGWTYQEALLSRSCLFFTENQVYFAC
;
A
#
# COMPACT_ATOMS: atom_id res chain seq x y z
N SER A 1 -6.47 -14.78 17.32
CA SER A 1 -7.78 -14.65 16.65
C SER A 1 -7.78 -13.37 15.86
N ILE A 2 -8.27 -13.38 14.62
CA ILE A 2 -8.47 -12.14 13.85
C ILE A 2 -9.60 -11.37 14.57
N PRO A 3 -9.41 -10.10 14.94
CA PRO A 3 -10.43 -9.32 15.63
C PRO A 3 -11.68 -9.17 14.74
N ALA A 4 -12.85 -8.98 15.35
CA ALA A 4 -14.11 -8.80 14.61
C ALA A 4 -14.07 -7.58 13.65
N HIS A 5 -13.16 -6.63 13.90
CA HIS A 5 -12.89 -5.49 13.03
C HIS A 5 -11.37 -5.33 12.90
N ALA A 6 -10.84 -5.39 11.68
CA ALA A 6 -9.48 -4.99 11.39
C ALA A 6 -9.42 -3.47 11.12
N PRO A 7 -8.25 -2.83 11.32
CA PRO A 7 -8.04 -1.45 10.89
C PRO A 7 -8.44 -1.20 9.44
N GLN A 8 -8.98 -0.02 9.12
CA GLN A 8 -9.52 0.28 7.80
C GLN A 8 -8.52 0.00 6.65
N THR A 9 -7.24 0.32 6.83
CA THR A 9 -6.21 0.06 5.81
C THR A 9 -6.07 -1.43 5.49
N ILE A 10 -6.31 -2.31 6.46
CA ILE A 10 -6.25 -3.75 6.26
C ILE A 10 -7.52 -4.27 5.58
N GLU A 11 -8.70 -3.79 5.95
CA GLU A 11 -9.95 -4.11 5.25
C GLU A 11 -9.91 -3.69 3.77
N ASP A 12 -9.36 -2.51 3.51
CA ASP A 12 -9.15 -2.01 2.16
C ASP A 12 -8.12 -2.84 1.40
N ALA A 13 -7.03 -3.24 2.05
CA ALA A 13 -6.05 -4.15 1.46
C ALA A 13 -6.68 -5.50 1.10
N MET A 14 -7.55 -6.06 1.97
CA MET A 14 -8.30 -7.28 1.64
C MET A 14 -9.20 -7.09 0.43
N SER A 15 -9.89 -5.94 0.35
CA SER A 15 -10.74 -5.61 -0.79
C SER A 15 -9.93 -5.45 -2.08
N ALA A 16 -8.77 -4.80 -2.02
CA ALA A 16 -7.84 -4.68 -3.14
C ALA A 16 -7.33 -6.06 -3.60
N VAL A 17 -6.92 -6.93 -2.68
CA VAL A 17 -6.48 -8.31 -2.97
C VAL A 17 -7.58 -9.11 -3.67
N ARG A 18 -8.83 -9.03 -3.21
CA ARG A 18 -9.97 -9.69 -3.87
C ARG A 18 -10.19 -9.15 -5.29
N ASN A 19 -10.11 -7.84 -5.48
CA ASN A 19 -10.26 -7.20 -6.80
C ASN A 19 -9.11 -7.54 -7.76
N LEU A 20 -7.93 -7.87 -7.24
CA LEU A 20 -6.80 -8.41 -8.01
C LEU A 20 -6.93 -9.92 -8.32
N GLY A 21 -8.06 -10.54 -7.97
CA GLY A 21 -8.30 -11.97 -8.15
C GLY A 21 -7.51 -12.88 -7.21
N GLN A 22 -6.92 -12.31 -6.16
CA GLN A 22 -6.13 -13.04 -5.17
C GLN A 22 -6.96 -13.37 -3.92
N ARG A 23 -6.53 -14.41 -3.21
CA ARG A 23 -7.23 -14.90 -2.00
C ARG A 23 -6.49 -14.61 -0.70
N TYR A 24 -5.17 -14.48 -0.77
CA TYR A 24 -4.32 -14.43 0.41
C TYR A 24 -3.70 -13.04 0.56
N LEU A 25 -3.79 -12.51 1.78
CA LEU A 25 -3.10 -11.30 2.21
C LEU A 25 -2.27 -11.67 3.44
N TRP A 26 -0.99 -11.33 3.41
CA TRP A 26 -0.11 -11.44 4.57
C TRP A 26 -0.02 -10.08 5.24
N VAL A 27 -0.21 -10.04 6.56
CA VAL A 27 -0.14 -8.80 7.37
C VAL A 27 0.72 -9.11 8.59
N ASP A 28 1.82 -8.38 8.75
CA ASP A 28 2.80 -8.53 9.83
C ASP A 28 2.15 -8.66 11.22
N ARG A 29 1.21 -7.76 11.55
CA ARG A 29 0.50 -7.69 12.83
C ARG A 29 -0.31 -8.95 13.16
N PHE A 30 -0.77 -9.67 12.15
CA PHE A 30 -1.61 -10.88 12.32
C PHE A 30 -0.86 -12.18 12.06
N CYS A 31 0.19 -12.14 11.25
CA CYS A 31 0.93 -13.32 10.83
C CYS A 31 2.21 -13.54 11.66
N ILE A 32 2.76 -12.50 12.29
CA ILE A 32 3.90 -12.62 13.20
C ILE A 32 3.36 -12.80 14.62
N TRP A 33 3.41 -14.03 15.10
CA TRP A 33 2.95 -14.37 16.44
C TRP A 33 3.99 -13.91 17.48
N GLN A 34 3.59 -13.04 18.42
CA GLN A 34 4.47 -12.48 19.46
C GLN A 34 4.79 -13.47 20.60
N SER A 35 5.21 -14.70 20.27
CA SER A 35 5.87 -15.60 21.24
C SER A 35 7.32 -15.87 20.81
N GLU A 36 8.03 -16.67 21.61
CA GLU A 36 9.50 -16.87 21.71
C GLU A 36 10.31 -17.01 20.39
N ASN A 37 9.65 -17.14 19.23
CA ASN A 37 10.28 -17.29 17.92
C ASN A 37 10.20 -16.04 17.01
N LYS A 38 9.95 -14.85 17.57
CA LYS A 38 9.89 -13.58 16.80
C LYS A 38 11.12 -13.35 15.91
N HIS A 39 12.32 -13.69 16.38
CA HIS A 39 13.56 -13.50 15.62
C HIS A 39 13.63 -14.36 14.35
N LEU A 40 13.17 -15.61 14.41
CA LEU A 40 13.10 -16.52 13.25
C LEU A 40 12.09 -16.03 12.21
N GLN A 41 10.95 -15.48 12.66
CA GLN A 41 9.94 -14.95 11.76
C GLN A 41 10.42 -13.67 11.06
N ILE A 42 11.11 -12.78 11.78
CA ILE A 42 11.74 -11.57 11.20
C ILE A 42 12.81 -11.97 10.17
N GLN A 43 13.62 -12.99 10.46
CA GLN A 43 14.63 -13.48 9.51
C GLN A 43 14.04 -14.02 8.21
N ASN A 44 12.79 -14.49 8.22
CA ASN A 44 12.11 -14.99 7.04
C ASN A 44 11.25 -13.93 6.31
N MET A 45 11.17 -12.69 6.82
CA MET A 45 10.37 -11.64 6.18
C MET A 45 10.88 -11.30 4.77
N ASP A 46 12.19 -11.39 4.53
CA ASP A 46 12.77 -11.18 3.20
C ASP A 46 12.22 -12.20 2.19
N GLN A 47 12.09 -13.46 2.58
CA GLN A 47 11.52 -14.52 1.76
C GLN A 47 10.04 -14.30 1.51
N ILE A 48 9.29 -13.79 2.50
CA ILE A 48 7.88 -13.47 2.34
C ILE A 48 7.70 -12.37 1.29
N TYR A 49 8.42 -11.25 1.42
CA TYR A 49 8.34 -10.15 0.44
C TYR A 49 8.83 -10.57 -0.95
N ARG A 50 9.92 -11.34 -1.03
CA ARG A 50 10.47 -11.81 -2.31
C ARG A 50 9.55 -12.78 -3.05
N ASN A 51 8.79 -13.60 -2.32
CA ASN A 51 7.87 -14.58 -2.90
C ASN A 51 6.42 -14.07 -2.98
N ALA A 52 6.12 -12.91 -2.40
CA ALA A 52 4.82 -12.27 -2.58
C ALA A 52 4.60 -11.91 -4.06
N LEU A 53 3.35 -12.04 -4.53
CA LEU A 53 2.98 -11.60 -5.88
C LEU A 53 3.24 -10.11 -6.05
N THR A 54 2.76 -9.32 -5.09
CA THR A 54 2.95 -7.87 -5.00
C THR A 54 2.80 -7.45 -3.54
N THR A 55 3.44 -6.35 -3.18
CA THR A 55 3.29 -5.70 -1.89
C THR A 55 2.38 -4.49 -2.02
N ILE A 56 1.41 -4.32 -1.12
CA ILE A 56 0.53 -3.14 -1.09
C ILE A 56 1.16 -2.12 -0.16
N VAL A 57 1.39 -0.91 -0.67
CA VAL A 57 1.98 0.19 0.08
C VAL A 57 0.98 1.33 0.19
N ALA A 58 0.55 1.63 1.41
CA ALA A 58 -0.29 2.79 1.73
C ALA A 58 0.58 4.04 1.90
N ALA A 59 0.96 4.68 0.79
CA ALA A 59 1.91 5.80 0.81
C ALA A 59 1.30 7.12 1.36
N ASP A 60 -0.02 7.27 1.29
CA ASP A 60 -0.75 8.44 1.81
C ASP A 60 -1.43 8.19 3.17
N ALA A 61 -1.05 7.11 3.87
CA ALA A 61 -1.65 6.76 5.15
C ALA A 61 -0.82 7.29 6.32
N ASP A 62 -1.46 8.07 7.19
CA ASP A 62 -0.88 8.52 8.47
C ASP A 62 -0.98 7.45 9.57
N GLY A 63 -1.80 6.41 9.36
CA GLY A 63 -1.96 5.31 10.30
C GLY A 63 -2.73 4.12 9.75
N ALA A 64 -2.95 3.11 10.60
CA ALA A 64 -3.65 1.88 10.22
C ALA A 64 -5.15 2.08 9.92
N GLU A 65 -5.73 3.19 10.37
CA GLU A 65 -7.14 3.54 10.15
C GLU A 65 -7.36 4.52 8.98
N SER A 66 -6.28 4.95 8.30
CA SER A 66 -6.39 5.92 7.21
C SER A 66 -7.08 5.37 5.96
N GLY A 67 -7.08 4.04 5.77
CA GLY A 67 -7.62 3.40 4.57
C GLY A 67 -6.70 3.51 3.35
N LEU A 68 -7.14 2.94 2.23
CA LEU A 68 -6.51 3.05 0.92
C LEU A 68 -7.37 3.90 -0.01
N ARG A 69 -6.77 4.96 -0.57
CA ARG A 69 -7.47 5.82 -1.52
C ARG A 69 -7.77 5.11 -2.84
N GLY A 70 -9.01 5.25 -3.29
CA GLY A 70 -9.60 4.53 -4.41
C GLY A 70 -10.13 3.15 -4.04
N VAL A 71 -10.16 2.78 -2.76
CA VAL A 71 -10.86 1.59 -2.24
C VAL A 71 -12.07 2.02 -1.42
N SER A 72 -11.87 2.41 -0.15
CA SER A 72 -12.95 2.97 0.69
C SER A 72 -12.93 4.50 0.73
N CYS A 73 -11.75 5.10 0.57
CA CYS A 73 -11.60 6.56 0.57
C CYS A 73 -11.54 7.08 -0.88
N PRO A 74 -12.24 8.15 -1.25
CA PRO A 74 -12.08 8.76 -2.57
C PRO A 74 -10.64 9.25 -2.81
N ARG A 75 -10.16 9.11 -4.06
CA ARG A 75 -8.91 9.76 -4.50
C ARG A 75 -9.15 11.25 -4.70
N ARG A 76 -8.10 12.05 -4.56
CA ARG A 76 -8.17 13.46 -4.94
C ARG A 76 -8.36 13.58 -6.46
N ALA A 77 -9.40 14.32 -6.85
CA ALA A 77 -9.76 14.51 -8.25
C ALA A 77 -8.61 15.15 -9.04
N GLN A 78 -8.43 14.70 -10.28
CA GLN A 78 -7.53 15.33 -11.22
C GLN A 78 -8.10 16.69 -11.65
N PHE A 79 -7.27 17.73 -11.63
CA PHE A 79 -7.72 19.02 -12.12
C PHE A 79 -7.88 18.95 -13.65
N SER A 80 -9.04 19.38 -14.13
CA SER A 80 -9.33 19.48 -15.55
C SER A 80 -10.04 20.80 -15.87
N LEU A 81 -9.74 21.35 -17.04
CA LEU A 81 -10.32 22.57 -17.56
C LEU A 81 -10.98 22.28 -18.91
N HIS A 82 -12.29 22.51 -18.98
CA HIS A 82 -13.05 22.43 -20.22
C HIS A 82 -12.93 23.75 -20.98
N THR A 83 -12.49 23.68 -22.23
CA THR A 83 -12.36 24.83 -23.13
C THR A 83 -13.10 24.54 -24.44
N ASN A 84 -13.34 25.58 -25.25
CA ASN A 84 -13.92 25.42 -26.58
C ASN A 84 -13.05 24.57 -27.53
N ALA A 85 -11.75 24.41 -27.21
CA ALA A 85 -10.79 23.64 -27.99
C ALA A 85 -10.59 22.20 -27.47
N GLY A 86 -11.22 21.82 -26.36
CA GLY A 86 -11.09 20.50 -25.73
C GLY A 86 -10.87 20.56 -24.22
N ILE A 87 -10.53 19.40 -23.64
CA ILE A 87 -10.30 19.23 -22.20
C ILE A 87 -8.79 19.24 -21.93
N LEU A 88 -8.34 20.17 -21.10
CA LEU A 88 -6.98 20.18 -20.56
C LEU A 88 -6.99 19.48 -19.21
N VAL A 89 -6.01 18.61 -18.96
CA VAL A 89 -5.92 17.83 -17.71
C VAL A 89 -4.53 17.99 -17.10
N SER A 90 -4.46 18.25 -15.80
CA SER A 90 -3.18 18.34 -15.09
C SER A 90 -2.52 16.97 -14.97
N THR A 91 -1.22 16.86 -15.24
CA THR A 91 -0.46 15.63 -14.95
C THR A 91 -0.33 15.43 -13.45
N PHE A 92 -0.50 14.20 -12.97
CA PHE A 92 -0.20 13.87 -11.59
C PHE A 92 1.32 13.85 -11.34
N PRO A 93 1.77 14.14 -10.11
CA PRO A 93 3.18 14.04 -9.76
C PRO A 93 3.68 12.61 -9.93
N HIS A 94 4.92 12.47 -10.41
CA HIS A 94 5.60 11.19 -10.51
C HIS A 94 5.70 10.52 -9.13
N VAL A 95 5.56 9.18 -9.08
CA VAL A 95 5.48 8.39 -7.84
C VAL A 95 6.61 8.67 -6.84
N SER A 96 7.79 9.04 -7.31
CA SER A 96 8.93 9.39 -6.44
C SER A 96 8.62 10.55 -5.49
N HIS A 97 7.84 11.54 -5.92
CA HIS A 97 7.53 12.71 -5.11
C HIS A 97 6.64 12.37 -3.90
N PRO A 98 5.44 11.77 -4.04
CA PRO A 98 4.61 11.40 -2.90
C PRO A 98 5.26 10.31 -2.04
N LEU A 99 6.07 9.40 -2.62
CA LEU A 99 6.78 8.40 -1.84
C LEU A 99 7.84 9.03 -0.93
N LEU A 100 8.74 9.86 -1.47
CA LEU A 100 9.81 10.48 -0.67
C LEU A 100 9.27 11.41 0.42
N SER A 101 8.09 12.00 0.24
CA SER A 101 7.43 12.83 1.25
C SER A 101 6.58 12.04 2.25
N SER A 102 6.35 10.75 2.03
CA SER A 102 5.45 9.94 2.87
C SER A 102 6.06 9.59 4.22
N THR A 103 5.20 9.46 5.23
CA THR A 103 5.55 8.84 6.53
C THR A 103 5.99 7.38 6.37
N TRP A 104 5.63 6.73 5.27
CA TRP A 104 6.05 5.38 4.94
C TRP A 104 7.57 5.28 4.70
N VAL A 105 8.19 6.25 4.00
CA VAL A 105 9.65 6.27 3.77
C VAL A 105 10.42 6.55 5.06
N THR A 106 9.87 7.30 6.00
CA THR A 106 10.57 7.64 7.27
C THR A 106 10.62 6.48 8.25
N ARG A 107 9.81 5.43 8.04
CA ARG A 107 9.85 4.21 8.83
C ARG A 107 10.86 3.25 8.20
N GLY A 108 12.11 3.31 8.64
CA GLY A 108 13.25 2.59 8.03
C GLY A 108 13.07 1.07 7.81
N TRP A 109 12.15 0.42 8.53
CA TRP A 109 11.79 -0.98 8.28
C TRP A 109 10.95 -1.18 7.02
N THR A 110 10.04 -0.26 6.68
CA THR A 110 9.11 -0.40 5.56
C THR A 110 9.79 -0.20 4.20
N TYR A 111 10.89 0.56 4.17
CA TYR A 111 11.75 0.70 2.99
C TYR A 111 12.41 -0.63 2.58
N GLN A 112 12.84 -1.44 3.56
CA GLN A 112 13.40 -2.78 3.28
C GLN A 112 12.35 -3.71 2.66
N GLU A 113 11.10 -3.59 3.07
CA GLU A 113 10.00 -4.43 2.59
C GLU A 113 9.70 -4.17 1.11
N ALA A 114 9.64 -2.90 0.69
CA ALA A 114 9.45 -2.58 -0.74
C ALA A 114 10.66 -2.95 -1.59
N LEU A 115 11.89 -2.75 -1.10
CA LEU A 115 13.11 -3.14 -1.83
C LEU A 115 13.22 -4.64 -2.05
N LEU A 116 12.72 -5.44 -1.12
CA LEU A 116 12.77 -6.90 -1.19
C LEU A 116 11.60 -7.49 -2.00
N SER A 117 10.58 -6.68 -2.26
CA SER A 117 9.41 -7.07 -3.02
C SER A 117 9.69 -7.05 -4.51
N ARG A 118 9.27 -8.10 -5.23
CA ARG A 118 9.41 -8.16 -6.70
C ARG A 118 8.49 -7.19 -7.44
N SER A 119 7.39 -6.82 -6.80
CA SER A 119 6.54 -5.74 -7.29
C SER A 119 5.78 -5.07 -6.15
N CYS A 120 5.46 -3.79 -6.33
CA CYS A 120 4.76 -2.98 -5.36
C CYS A 120 3.60 -2.22 -5.99
N LEU A 121 2.47 -2.17 -5.29
CA LEU A 121 1.31 -1.33 -5.57
C LEU A 121 1.27 -0.19 -4.55
N PHE A 122 1.69 0.99 -4.97
CA PHE A 122 1.69 2.19 -4.15
C PHE A 122 0.36 2.94 -4.29
N PHE A 123 -0.41 2.98 -3.22
CA PHE A 123 -1.60 3.80 -3.08
C PHE A 123 -1.21 5.18 -2.58
N THR A 124 -1.27 6.18 -3.47
CA THR A 124 -0.97 7.59 -3.17
C THR A 124 -2.25 8.42 -3.06
N GLU A 125 -2.13 9.71 -2.73
CA GLU A 125 -3.28 10.63 -2.63
C GLU A 125 -4.14 10.66 -3.91
N ASN A 126 -3.48 10.60 -5.07
CA ASN A 126 -4.09 10.84 -6.37
C ASN A 126 -4.30 9.57 -7.21
N GLN A 127 -3.45 8.56 -7.05
CA GLN A 127 -3.41 7.42 -7.97
C GLN A 127 -2.77 6.17 -7.34
N VAL A 128 -2.90 5.05 -8.04
CA VAL A 128 -2.20 3.80 -7.71
C VAL A 128 -1.08 3.58 -8.72
N TYR A 129 0.13 3.35 -8.22
CA TYR A 129 1.31 3.06 -9.03
C TYR A 129 1.75 1.63 -8.86
N PHE A 130 1.97 0.93 -9.96
CA PHE A 130 2.60 -0.38 -9.98
C PHE A 130 4.08 -0.23 -10.36
N ALA A 131 4.98 -0.78 -9.55
CA ALA A 131 6.40 -0.87 -9.82
C ALA A 131 6.85 -2.33 -9.78
N CYS A 132 7.64 -2.78 -10.77
CA CYS A 132 8.23 -4.12 -10.82
C CYS A 132 9.72 -4.05 -11.18
#